data_AF-A0A9P4K669-F1
#
_entry.id   AF-A0A9P4K669-F1
#
_cell.length_a   1.000
_cell.length_b   1.000
_cell.length_c   1.000
_cell.angle_alpha   90.00
_cell.angle_beta   90.00
_cell.angle_gamma   90.00
#
_symmetry.space_group_name_H-M   'P 1'
#
loop_
_entity.id
_entity.type
_entity.pdbx_description
1 polymer ?
#
loop_
_entity_poly.entity_id
_entity_poly.type
_entity_poly.pdbx_seq_one_letter_code
_entity_poly.pdbx_strand_id
1 'polypeptide(L)' 'DASAINGHVGAAAIVLDQAQEGCSIRRMEYMGKSTTSNIYTAELRGIGMAFQIALDIHASTNTPSGCIVFTDN' A
#
# COMPACT_ATOMS: atom_id res chain seq x y z
N ASP A 1 3.74 3.39 2.01
CA ASP A 1 5.09 3.93 1.91
C ASP A 1 5.38 4.27 0.46
N ALA A 2 6.04 5.40 0.24
CA ALA A 2 6.45 5.90 -1.04
C ALA A 2 7.95 5.77 -1.25
N SER A 3 8.35 5.80 -2.51
CA SER A 3 9.76 5.88 -2.88
C SER A 3 9.93 6.76 -4.10
N ALA A 4 11.01 7.55 -4.10
CA ALA A 4 11.49 8.24 -5.28
C ALA A 4 12.96 7.91 -5.51
N ILE A 5 13.27 7.23 -6.61
CA ILE A 5 14.63 6.83 -6.97
C ILE A 5 14.86 7.26 -8.42
N ASN A 6 15.98 7.93 -8.70
CA ASN A 6 16.37 8.36 -10.05
C ASN A 6 15.27 9.14 -10.81
N GLY A 7 14.48 9.95 -10.11
CA GLY A 7 13.39 10.71 -10.73
C GLY A 7 12.14 9.89 -11.07
N HIS A 8 12.02 8.67 -10.54
CA HIS A 8 10.85 7.80 -10.66
C HIS A 8 10.18 7.67 -9.30
N VAL A 9 8.86 7.75 -9.28
CA VAL A 9 8.05 7.74 -8.06
C VAL A 9 7.17 6.50 -8.04
N GLY A 10 7.08 5.84 -6.89
CA GLY A 10 6.18 4.72 -6.68
C GLY A 10 5.70 4.62 -5.24
N ALA A 11 4.71 3.77 -5.04
CA ALA A 11 4.12 3.50 -3.74
C ALA A 11 3.98 2.00 -3.53
N ALA A 12 4.01 1.57 -2.27
CA ALA A 12 3.74 0.20 -1.87
C ALA A 12 2.95 0.14 -0.55
N ALA A 13 2.15 -0.91 -0.43
CA ALA A 13 1.48 -1.31 0.80
C ALA A 13 1.61 -2.83 0.98
N ILE A 14 1.88 -3.25 2.21
CA ILE A 14 2.03 -4.66 2.59
C ILE A 14 1.25 -4.93 3.88
N VAL A 15 0.76 -6.16 4.04
CA VAL A 15 0.25 -6.66 5.32
C VAL A 15 1.37 -7.39 6.03
N LEU A 16 1.60 -7.04 7.30
CA LEU A 16 2.69 -7.59 8.11
C LEU A 16 2.38 -9.00 8.64
N ASP A 17 1.10 -9.35 8.76
CA ASP A 17 0.66 -10.61 9.33
C ASP A 17 -0.30 -11.32 8.38
N GLN A 18 0.21 -12.32 7.67
CA GLN A 18 -0.64 -13.40 7.19
C GLN A 18 0.05 -14.72 7.52
N ALA A 19 -0.40 -15.32 8.62
CA ALA A 19 -0.24 -16.74 8.97
C ALA A 19 -0.77 -17.72 7.89
N GLN A 20 -0.98 -17.28 6.65
CA GLN A 20 -1.43 -18.08 5.54
C GLN A 20 -0.25 -18.25 4.59
N GLU A 21 0.41 -19.40 4.74
CA GLU A 21 1.58 -19.83 3.98
C GLU A 21 1.47 -19.44 2.49
N GLY A 22 2.34 -18.52 2.05
CA GLY A 22 2.65 -18.31 0.64
C GLY A 22 2.02 -17.09 -0.06
N CYS A 23 1.07 -16.37 0.54
CA CYS A 23 0.46 -15.20 -0.10
C CYS A 23 0.75 -13.92 0.70
N SER A 24 1.88 -13.26 0.45
CA SER A 24 2.07 -11.89 0.90
C SER A 24 1.11 -11.00 0.11
N ILE A 25 0.04 -10.50 0.75
CA ILE A 25 -0.78 -9.46 0.12
C ILE A 25 0.04 -8.17 0.10
N ARG A 26 0.69 -7.95 -1.05
CA ARG A 26 1.42 -6.73 -1.40
C ARG A 26 0.74 -6.07 -2.58
N ARG A 27 0.54 -4.76 -2.48
CA ARG A 27 0.17 -3.91 -3.61
C ARG A 27 1.29 -2.91 -3.86
N MET A 28 1.58 -2.67 -5.13
CA MET A 28 2.56 -1.70 -5.58
C MET A 28 2.03 -0.92 -6.76
N GLU A 29 2.45 0.33 -6.88
CA GLU A 29 2.11 1.17 -8.01
C GLU A 29 3.27 2.07 -8.40
N TYR A 30 3.60 2.06 -9.69
CA TYR A 30 4.49 3.03 -10.28
C TYR A 30 3.69 4.25 -10.73
N MET A 31 4.07 5.43 -10.24
CA MET A 31 3.31 6.67 -10.41
C MET A 31 3.92 7.61 -11.44
N GLY A 32 4.91 7.13 -12.19
CA GLY A 32 5.56 7.92 -13.22
C GLY A 32 6.81 8.63 -12.74
N LYS A 33 7.20 9.66 -13.50
CA LYS A 33 8.38 10.47 -13.20
C LYS A 33 8.07 11.53 -12.14
N SER A 34 9.11 12.05 -11.49
CA SER A 34 9.02 13.14 -10.50
C SER A 34 8.45 14.45 -11.06
N THR A 35 8.44 14.60 -12.40
CA THR A 35 7.78 15.72 -13.10
C THR A 35 6.26 15.58 -13.16
N THR A 36 5.72 14.40 -12.85
CA THR A 36 4.30 14.05 -12.99
C THR A 36 3.67 13.66 -11.65
N SER A 37 4.44 13.02 -10.77
CA SER A 37 4.02 12.65 -9.41
C SER A 37 5.14 12.99 -8.42
N ASN A 38 4.79 13.15 -7.15
CA ASN A 38 5.74 13.44 -6.06
C ASN A 38 5.58 12.45 -4.91
N ILE A 39 6.51 12.49 -3.95
CA ILE A 39 6.51 11.61 -2.77
C ILE A 39 5.18 11.68 -2.00
N TYR A 40 4.63 12.88 -1.76
CA TYR A 40 3.39 13.03 -1.01
C TYR A 40 2.18 12.38 -1.70
N THR A 41 2.08 12.52 -3.03
CA THR A 41 1.03 11.84 -3.80
C THR A 41 1.20 10.32 -3.72
N ALA A 42 2.44 9.83 -3.70
CA ALA A 42 2.74 8.42 -3.54
C ALA A 42 2.46 7.88 -2.14
N GLU A 43 2.68 8.67 -1.09
CA GLU A 43 2.31 8.28 0.27
C GLU A 43 0.80 8.12 0.40
N LEU A 44 0.04 9.11 -0.10
CA LEU A 44 -1.41 9.01 -0.14
C LEU A 44 -1.88 7.79 -0.94
N ARG A 45 -1.19 7.47 -2.04
CA ARG A 45 -1.50 6.27 -2.83
C ARG A 45 -1.19 4.99 -2.06
N GLY A 46 -0.09 4.95 -1.30
CA GLY A 46 0.26 3.85 -0.40
C GLY A 46 -0.82 3.59 0.65
N ILE A 47 -1.33 4.65 1.30
CA ILE A 47 -2.43 4.56 2.26
C ILE A 47 -3.70 4.02 1.59
N GLY A 48 -4.06 4.52 0.40
CA GLY A 48 -5.21 4.03 -0.36
C GLY A 48 -5.10 2.54 -0.70
N MET A 49 -3.90 2.08 -1.07
CA MET A 49 -3.65 0.65 -1.31
C MET A 49 -3.77 -0.18 -0.04
N ALA A 50 -3.32 0.32 1.12
CA ALA A 50 -3.46 -0.37 2.40
C ALA A 50 -4.94 -0.57 2.77
N PHE A 51 -5.79 0.44 2.59
CA PHE A 51 -7.22 0.30 2.81
C PHE A 51 -7.90 -0.63 1.81
N GLN A 52 -7.48 -0.64 0.55
CA GLN A 52 -8.00 -1.61 -0.41
C GLN A 52 -7.67 -3.04 0.02
N ILE A 53 -6.46 -3.29 0.52
CA ILE A 53 -6.10 -4.60 1.08
C ILE A 53 -7.01 -4.96 2.26
N ALA A 54 -7.23 -4.03 3.20
CA ALA A 54 -8.10 -4.26 4.34
C ALA A 54 -9.55 -4.60 3.91
N LEU A 55 -10.08 -3.89 2.90
CA LEU A 55 -11.39 -4.17 2.33
C LEU A 55 -11.46 -5.55 1.67
N ASP A 56 -10.43 -5.96 0.94
CA ASP A 56 -10.36 -7.28 0.31
C ASP A 56 -10.29 -8.40 1.35
N ILE A 57 -9.53 -8.20 2.43
CA ILE A 57 -9.47 -9.14 3.56
C ILE A 57 -10.83 -9.22 4.27
N HIS A 58 -11.48 -8.08 4.50
CA HIS A 58 -12.81 -8.06 5.09
C HIS A 58 -13.83 -8.80 4.22
N ALA A 59 -13.82 -8.56 2.90
CA ALA A 59 -14.69 -9.23 1.95
C ALA A 59 -14.47 -10.76 1.87
N SER A 60 -13.23 -11.22 2.05
CA SER A 60 -12.89 -12.65 2.00
C SER A 60 -13.13 -13.40 3.30
N THR A 61 -12.96 -12.75 4.46
CA THR A 61 -13.10 -13.36 5.78
C THR A 61 -14.47 -13.17 6.41
N ASN A 62 -15.27 -12.22 5.89
CA ASN A 62 -16.59 -11.86 6.40
C ASN A 62 -16.60 -11.50 7.91
N THR A 63 -15.45 -11.08 8.44
CA THR A 63 -15.27 -10.65 9.82
C THR A 63 -14.96 -9.16 9.85
N PRO A 64 -15.77 -8.33 10.53
CA PRO A 64 -15.44 -6.93 10.74
C PRO A 64 -14.21 -6.81 11.63
N SER A 65 -13.14 -6.22 11.11
CA SER A 65 -11.95 -5.89 11.89
C SER A 65 -11.46 -4.50 11.50
N GLY A 66 -10.90 -3.78 12.48
CA GLY A 66 -10.16 -2.55 12.21
C GLY A 66 -8.82 -2.86 11.53
N CYS A 67 -8.28 -1.90 10.79
CA CYS A 67 -6.91 -1.95 10.31
C CYS A 67 -6.08 -0.82 10.92
N ILE A 68 -4.81 -1.09 11.18
CA ILE A 68 -3.82 -0.08 11.57
C ILE A 68 -2.86 0.06 10.39
N VAL A 69 -2.74 1.29 9.89
CA VAL A 69 -1.82 1.62 8.80
C VAL A 69 -0.60 2.33 9.39
N PHE A 70 0.58 1.83 9.07
CA PHE A 70 1.85 2.45 9.45
C PHE A 70 2.48 3.11 8.21
N THR A 71 2.94 4.34 8.37
CA THR A 71 3.65 5.15 7.37
C THR A 71 4.67 6.01 8.12
N ASP A 72 5.76 6.36 7.47
CA ASP A 72 6.86 7.20 7.97
C ASP A 72 6.74 8.67 7.55
N ASN A 73 5.73 9.02 6.74
CA ASN A 73 5.42 10.38 6.31
C ASN A 73 4.42 11.10 7.23
#